data_AF-A0A7Y2FFN8-F1
#
_entry.id   AF-A0A7Y2FFN8-F1
#
_cell.length_a   1.000
_cell.length_b   1.000
_cell.length_c   1.000
_cell.angle_alpha   90.00
_cell.angle_beta   90.00
_cell.angle_gamma   90.00
#
_symmetry.space_group_name_H-M   'P 1'
#
loop_
_entity.id
_entity.type
_entity.pdbx_description
1 polymer ?
#
loop_
_entity_poly.entity_id
_entity_poly.type
_entity_poly.pdbx_seq_one_letter_code
_entity_poly.pdbx_strand_id
1 'polypeptide(L)'
;VHPLLLIVSICLAVTFLTELTSNTATTEMVLPILAAVAVAAGVHPLMLMVPATLSASCAFMMPVATPPNAVVFGSDRVRIAEMARVGVFLNLIGVFVIAFTFYLFGASLFGIEAGVLPAWTDGASTGSR
;
A
#
# COMPACT_ATOMS: atom_id res chain seq x y z
N VAL A 1 -2.53 -18.74 -5.15
CA VAL A 1 -3.12 -17.38 -5.28
C VAL A 1 -2.35 -16.62 -6.36
N HIS A 2 -3.03 -15.94 -7.29
CA HIS A 2 -2.32 -15.21 -8.35
C HIS A 2 -1.64 -13.96 -7.73
N PRO A 3 -0.32 -13.76 -7.89
CA PRO A 3 0.41 -12.66 -7.23
C PRO A 3 -0.21 -11.28 -7.49
N LEU A 4 -0.71 -11.07 -8.70
CA LEU A 4 -1.39 -9.83 -9.10
C LEU A 4 -2.67 -9.56 -8.29
N LEU A 5 -3.51 -10.58 -8.04
CA LEU A 5 -4.73 -10.42 -7.23
C LEU A 5 -4.39 -10.03 -5.80
N LEU A 6 -3.33 -10.62 -5.25
CA LEU A 6 -2.88 -10.35 -3.91
C LEU A 6 -2.36 -8.91 -3.79
N ILE A 7 -1.51 -8.46 -4.72
CA ILE A 7 -1.03 -7.07 -4.78
C ILE A 7 -2.21 -6.08 -4.90
N VAL A 8 -3.15 -6.31 -5.83
CA VAL A 8 -4.31 -5.43 -6.02
C VAL A 8 -5.17 -5.35 -4.77
N SER A 9 -5.40 -6.48 -4.08
CA SER A 9 -6.20 -6.49 -2.84
C SER A 9 -5.54 -5.68 -1.71
N ILE A 10 -4.22 -5.78 -1.56
CA ILE A 10 -3.46 -5.01 -0.57
C ILE A 10 -3.50 -3.52 -0.93
N CYS A 11 -3.25 -3.17 -2.19
CA CYS A 11 -3.30 -1.79 -2.64
C CYS A 11 -4.67 -1.16 -2.36
N LEU A 12 -5.77 -1.84 -2.73
CA LEU A 12 -7.13 -1.36 -2.44
C LEU A 12 -7.37 -1.17 -0.95
N ALA A 13 -7.07 -2.19 -0.14
CA ALA A 13 -7.30 -2.13 1.30
C ALA A 13 -6.55 -0.96 1.95
N VAL A 14 -5.27 -0.78 1.61
CA VAL A 14 -4.42 0.26 2.18
C VAL A 14 -4.82 1.65 1.67
N THR A 15 -5.12 1.79 0.38
CA THR A 15 -5.58 3.08 -0.20
C THR A 15 -6.87 3.57 0.45
N PHE A 16 -7.82 2.70 0.79
CA PHE A 16 -9.02 3.14 1.52
C PHE A 16 -8.76 3.36 3.01
N LEU A 17 -7.90 2.55 3.64
CA LEU A 17 -7.56 2.70 5.05
C LEU A 17 -6.84 4.03 5.33
N THR A 18 -5.96 4.44 4.41
CA THR A 18 -5.17 5.67 4.54
C THR A 18 -5.99 6.95 4.32
N GLU A 19 -7.24 6.85 3.87
CA GLU A 19 -8.12 8.02 3.78
C GLU A 19 -8.60 8.44 5.18
N LEU A 20 -8.75 7.49 6.10
CA LEU A 20 -9.26 7.71 7.46
C LEU A 20 -8.14 8.06 8.46
N THR A 21 -6.89 7.83 8.08
CA THR A 21 -5.73 7.83 8.98
C THR A 21 -4.55 8.55 8.32
N SER A 22 -3.55 9.01 9.07
CA SER A 22 -2.31 9.51 8.47
C SER A 22 -1.59 8.41 7.66
N ASN A 23 -1.06 8.75 6.49
CA ASN A 23 -0.31 7.83 5.62
C ASN A 23 0.84 7.12 6.37
N THR A 24 1.55 7.87 7.22
CA THR A 24 2.65 7.32 8.02
C THR A 24 2.13 6.32 9.05
N ALA A 25 1.08 6.68 9.80
CA ALA A 25 0.50 5.81 10.82
C ALA A 25 -0.09 4.52 10.21
N THR A 26 -0.75 4.62 9.06
CA THR A 26 -1.25 3.45 8.31
C THR A 26 -0.11 2.53 7.90
N THR A 27 0.98 3.10 7.37
CA THR A 27 2.16 2.35 6.94
C THR A 27 2.82 1.63 8.11
N GLU A 28 3.05 2.33 9.22
CA GLU A 28 3.66 1.76 10.44
C GLU A 28 2.84 0.61 11.03
N MET A 29 1.50 0.71 10.96
CA MET A 29 0.59 -0.34 11.44
C MET A 29 0.56 -1.56 10.50
N VAL A 30 0.49 -1.33 9.19
CA VAL A 30 0.20 -2.39 8.20
C VAL A 30 1.46 -3.16 7.80
N LEU A 31 2.61 -2.49 7.66
CA LEU A 31 3.86 -3.12 7.22
C LEU A 31 4.31 -4.35 8.04
N PRO A 32 4.31 -4.35 9.39
CA PRO A 32 4.73 -5.52 10.15
C PRO A 32 3.78 -6.71 9.94
N ILE A 33 2.49 -6.46 9.76
CA ILE A 33 1.49 -7.50 9.47
C ILE A 33 1.77 -8.12 8.09
N LEU A 34 2.00 -7.28 7.07
CA LEU A 34 2.32 -7.74 5.72
C LEU A 34 3.65 -8.51 5.66
N ALA A 35 4.64 -8.09 6.45
CA ALA A 35 5.91 -8.81 6.56
C ALA A 35 5.71 -10.22 7.12
N ALA A 36 4.96 -10.36 8.21
CA ALA A 36 4.65 -11.66 8.81
C ALA A 36 3.85 -12.56 7.85
N VAL A 37 2.84 -11.99 7.16
CA VAL A 37 2.05 -12.72 6.15
C VAL A 37 2.92 -13.18 4.98
N ALA A 38 3.85 -12.35 4.51
CA ALA A 38 4.75 -12.73 3.42
C ALA A 38 5.67 -13.89 3.80
N VAL A 39 6.28 -13.83 4.99
CA VAL A 39 7.12 -14.92 5.52
C VAL A 39 6.31 -16.21 5.66
N ALA A 40 5.11 -16.15 6.22
CA ALA A 40 4.22 -17.31 6.36
C ALA A 40 3.78 -17.90 5.00
N ALA A 41 3.64 -17.04 3.98
CA ALA A 41 3.31 -17.45 2.62
C ALA A 41 4.53 -17.88 1.78
N GLY A 42 5.75 -17.84 2.35
CA GLY A 42 6.98 -18.20 1.63
C GLY A 42 7.34 -17.25 0.49
N VAL A 43 6.84 -16.00 0.53
CA VAL A 43 7.13 -14.97 -0.46
C VAL A 43 8.01 -13.88 0.13
N HIS A 44 8.79 -13.22 -0.72
CA HIS A 44 9.66 -12.14 -0.28
C HIS A 44 8.82 -10.98 0.31
N PRO A 45 9.07 -10.50 1.54
CA PRO A 45 8.23 -9.48 2.18
C PRO A 45 8.06 -8.18 1.40
N LEU A 46 9.11 -7.76 0.69
CA LEU A 46 9.04 -6.60 -0.20
C LEU A 46 7.97 -6.70 -1.29
N MET A 47 7.54 -7.92 -1.70
CA MET A 47 6.43 -8.07 -2.64
C MET A 47 5.12 -7.53 -2.12
N LEU A 48 4.92 -7.48 -0.79
CA LEU A 48 3.69 -7.00 -0.16
C LEU A 48 3.88 -5.60 0.41
N MET A 49 5.02 -5.37 1.05
CA MET A 49 5.33 -4.14 1.77
C MET A 49 5.46 -2.94 0.83
N VAL A 50 6.17 -3.08 -0.30
CA VAL A 50 6.38 -1.97 -1.25
C VAL A 50 5.07 -1.46 -1.87
N PRO A 51 4.23 -2.31 -2.48
CA PRO A 51 2.96 -1.84 -3.03
C PRO A 51 2.02 -1.27 -1.96
N ALA A 52 2.05 -1.81 -0.73
CA ALA A 52 1.29 -1.25 0.38
C ALA A 52 1.75 0.18 0.75
N THR A 53 3.05 0.41 0.91
CA THR A 53 3.59 1.75 1.21
C THR A 53 3.26 2.78 0.14
N LEU A 54 3.37 2.37 -1.14
CA LEU A 54 2.98 3.25 -2.26
C LEU A 54 1.48 3.56 -2.22
N SER A 55 0.65 2.56 -1.92
CA SER A 55 -0.81 2.71 -1.84
C SER A 55 -1.26 3.57 -0.66
N ALA A 56 -0.54 3.51 0.46
CA ALA A 56 -0.75 4.39 1.62
C ALA A 56 -0.44 5.86 1.30
N SER A 57 0.34 6.15 0.25
CA SER A 57 0.60 7.52 -0.17
C SER A 57 -0.52 8.10 -1.05
N CYS A 58 -1.40 7.24 -1.58
CA CYS A 58 -2.53 7.64 -2.43
C CYS A 58 -3.77 7.95 -1.58
N ALA A 59 -3.77 9.12 -0.92
CA ALA A 59 -4.90 9.60 -0.13
C ALA A 59 -5.51 10.86 -0.74
N PHE A 60 -6.49 10.69 -1.64
CA PHE A 60 -7.07 11.75 -2.47
C PHE A 60 -8.56 12.02 -2.21
N MET A 61 -9.21 11.23 -1.35
CA MET A 61 -10.67 11.22 -1.18
C MET A 61 -11.14 12.16 -0.08
N MET A 62 -10.41 12.29 1.02
CA MET A 62 -10.82 13.10 2.16
C MET A 62 -9.86 14.26 2.48
N PRO A 63 -10.40 15.39 3.00
CA PRO A 63 -9.59 16.54 3.39
C PRO A 63 -8.73 16.29 4.63
N VAL A 64 -9.14 15.37 5.51
CA VAL A 64 -8.41 15.04 6.75
C VAL A 64 -7.14 14.23 6.48
N ALA A 65 -7.05 13.56 5.34
CA ALA A 65 -5.99 12.58 5.07
C ALA A 65 -4.62 13.23 4.88
N THR A 66 -4.55 14.42 4.26
CA THR A 66 -3.28 15.12 4.00
C THR A 66 -3.41 16.65 4.11
N PRO A 67 -2.35 17.37 4.53
CA PRO A 67 -2.37 18.84 4.63
C PRO A 67 -2.75 19.56 3.32
N PRO A 68 -2.28 19.14 2.12
CA PRO A 68 -2.68 19.77 0.86
C PRO A 68 -4.20 19.69 0.60
N ASN A 69 -4.81 18.52 0.88
CA ASN A 69 -6.26 18.34 0.71
C ASN A 69 -7.03 19.23 1.69
N ALA A 70 -6.55 19.37 2.94
CA ALA A 70 -7.13 20.26 3.94
C ALA A 70 -7.06 21.75 3.53
N VAL A 71 -5.93 22.19 2.95
CA VAL A 71 -5.75 23.58 2.48
C VAL A 71 -6.72 23.93 1.36
N VAL A 72 -6.91 23.03 0.39
CA VAL A 72 -7.86 23.27 -0.71
C VAL A 72 -9.30 23.26 -0.20
N PHE A 73 -9.64 22.34 0.71
CA PHE A 73 -10.96 22.30 1.34
C PHE A 73 -11.28 23.58 2.14
N GLY A 74 -10.29 24.13 2.84
CA GLY A 74 -10.40 25.40 3.57
C GLY A 74 -10.61 26.65 2.70
N SER A 75 -10.63 26.53 1.37
CA SER A 75 -10.96 27.63 0.45
C SER A 75 -12.45 27.93 0.34
N ASP A 76 -13.32 27.12 0.97
CA ASP A 76 -14.79 27.15 0.86
C ASP A 76 -15.34 26.99 -0.57
N ARG A 77 -14.50 26.61 -1.54
CA ARG A 77 -14.89 26.41 -2.95
C ARG A 77 -15.18 24.97 -3.33
N VAL A 78 -14.87 24.00 -2.45
CA VAL A 78 -14.94 22.57 -2.77
C VAL A 78 -15.71 21.83 -1.68
N ARG A 79 -16.73 21.05 -2.07
CA ARG A 79 -17.49 20.22 -1.13
C ARG A 79 -16.80 18.87 -0.91
N ILE A 80 -16.98 18.30 0.29
CA ILE A 80 -16.44 16.97 0.64
C ILE A 80 -16.90 15.91 -0.38
N ALA A 81 -18.15 15.95 -0.83
CA ALA A 81 -18.68 14.99 -1.81
C ALA A 81 -18.01 15.10 -3.20
N GLU A 82 -17.55 16.29 -3.59
CA GLU A 82 -16.82 16.50 -4.85
C GLU A 82 -15.40 15.96 -4.74
N MET A 83 -14.71 16.25 -3.64
CA MET A 83 -13.39 15.68 -3.34
C MET A 83 -13.45 14.15 -3.30
N ALA A 84 -14.44 13.58 -2.61
CA ALA A 84 -14.57 12.13 -2.49
C ALA A 84 -14.80 11.46 -3.84
N ARG A 85 -15.64 12.03 -4.71
CA ARG A 85 -15.91 11.46 -6.04
C ARG A 85 -14.66 11.45 -6.93
N VAL A 86 -13.93 12.56 -6.96
CA VAL A 86 -12.68 12.68 -7.73
C VAL A 86 -11.59 11.79 -7.12
N GLY A 87 -11.50 11.76 -5.79
CA GLY A 87 -10.53 10.96 -5.05
C GLY A 87 -10.71 9.47 -5.25
N VAL A 88 -11.94 8.94 -5.25
CA VAL A 88 -12.19 7.51 -5.58
C VAL A 88 -11.59 7.18 -6.96
N PHE A 89 -11.83 8.03 -7.95
CA PHE A 89 -11.33 7.81 -9.30
C PHE A 89 -9.80 7.84 -9.36
N LEU A 90 -9.16 8.82 -8.70
CA LEU A 90 -7.70 8.91 -8.59
C LEU A 90 -7.10 7.75 -7.81
N ASN A 91 -7.74 7.30 -6.74
CA ASN A 91 -7.33 6.15 -5.94
C ASN A 91 -7.34 4.86 -6.77
N LEU A 92 -8.39 4.62 -7.56
CA LEU A 92 -8.47 3.45 -8.44
C LEU A 92 -7.39 3.48 -9.52
N ILE A 93 -7.12 4.65 -10.11
CA ILE A 93 -6.00 4.81 -11.05
C ILE A 93 -4.67 4.53 -10.35
N GLY A 94 -4.46 5.09 -9.15
CA GLY A 94 -3.26 4.86 -8.35
C GLY A 94 -3.02 3.38 -8.08
N VAL A 95 -4.05 2.68 -7.61
CA VAL A 95 -4.01 1.22 -7.40
C VAL A 95 -3.63 0.48 -8.68
N PHE A 96 -4.26 0.82 -9.81
CA PHE A 96 -3.95 0.17 -11.09
C PHE A 96 -2.50 0.40 -11.51
N VAL A 97 -2.03 1.66 -11.46
CA VAL A 97 -0.67 2.04 -11.82
C VAL A 97 0.36 1.36 -10.91
N ILE A 98 0.13 1.38 -9.58
CA ILE A 98 1.03 0.74 -8.60
C ILE A 98 1.06 -0.77 -8.83
N ALA A 99 -0.10 -1.43 -8.92
CA ALA A 99 -0.18 -2.87 -9.08
C ALA A 99 0.46 -3.33 -10.38
N PHE A 100 0.20 -2.63 -11.50
CA PHE A 100 0.74 -2.99 -12.80
C PHE A 100 2.25 -2.71 -12.90
N THR A 101 2.70 -1.54 -12.44
CA THR A 101 4.13 -1.17 -12.44
C THR A 101 4.93 -2.11 -11.55
N PHE A 102 4.42 -2.41 -10.34
CA PHE A 102 5.09 -3.32 -9.43
C PHE A 102 5.07 -4.77 -9.93
N TYR A 103 4.00 -5.20 -10.59
CA TYR A 103 3.97 -6.52 -11.23
C TYR A 103 5.00 -6.65 -12.35
N LEU A 104 5.17 -5.62 -13.19
CA LEU A 104 6.12 -5.64 -14.30
C LEU A 104 7.58 -5.47 -13.86
N PHE A 105 7.84 -4.53 -12.95
CA PHE A 105 9.20 -4.12 -12.61
C PHE A 105 9.65 -4.54 -11.21
N GLY A 106 8.73 -4.88 -10.30
CA GLY A 106 9.07 -5.14 -8.89
C GLY A 106 10.05 -6.28 -8.70
N ALA A 107 9.88 -7.39 -9.43
CA ALA A 107 10.81 -8.52 -9.37
C ALA A 107 12.21 -8.16 -9.89
N SER A 108 12.28 -7.39 -11.00
CA SER A 108 13.54 -6.98 -11.61
C SER A 108 14.26 -5.87 -10.83
N LEU A 109 13.51 -4.95 -10.22
CA LEU A 109 14.06 -3.78 -9.52
C LEU A 109 14.64 -4.15 -8.16
N PHE A 110 13.99 -5.08 -7.46
CA PHE A 110 14.39 -5.53 -6.13
C PHE A 110 15.17 -6.85 -6.14
N GLY A 111 15.47 -7.41 -7.32
CA GLY A 111 16.21 -8.67 -7.46
C GLY A 111 15.51 -9.85 -6.77
N ILE A 112 14.18 -9.90 -6.84
CA ILE A 112 13.38 -10.87 -6.09
C ILE A 112 13.36 -12.18 -6.86
N GLU A 113 14.12 -13.17 -6.38
CA GLU A 113 13.97 -14.56 -6.79
C GLU A 113 12.69 -15.14 -6.16
N ALA A 114 11.76 -15.58 -7.00
CA ALA A 114 10.49 -16.15 -6.54
C ALA A 114 10.76 -17.42 -5.72
N GLY A 115 10.46 -17.37 -4.42
CA GLY A 115 10.60 -18.51 -3.50
C GLY A 115 11.88 -18.52 -2.65
N VAL A 116 12.76 -17.53 -2.80
CA VAL A 116 13.93 -17.37 -1.92
C VAL A 116 13.62 -16.30 -0.88
N LEU A 117 13.57 -16.72 0.38
CA LEU A 117 13.52 -15.79 1.51
C LEU A 117 14.90 -15.15 1.69
N PRO A 118 14.97 -13.83 1.90
CA PRO A 118 16.24 -13.16 2.07
C PRO A 118 16.83 -13.47 3.46
N ALA A 119 18.16 -13.51 3.58
CA ALA A 119 18.87 -13.91 4.80
C ALA A 119 18.51 -13.09 6.06
N TRP A 120 17.97 -11.88 5.91
CA TRP A 120 17.52 -11.06 7.04
C TRP A 120 16.18 -11.51 7.63
N THR A 121 15.44 -12.41 6.96
CA THR A 121 14.20 -13.01 7.50
C THR A 121 14.45 -14.16 8.47
N ASP A 122 15.69 -14.68 8.54
CA ASP A 122 16.05 -15.79 9.43
C ASP A 122 15.80 -15.44 10.90
N GLY A 123 16.01 -14.17 11.31
CA GLY A 123 15.73 -13.68 12.67
C GLY A 123 14.24 -13.58 13.03
N ALA A 124 13.34 -13.57 12.05
CA ALA A 124 11.89 -13.63 12.29
C ALA A 124 11.38 -15.07 12.51
N SER A 125 12.17 -16.08 12.12
CA SER A 125 11.86 -17.50 12.29
C SER A 125 12.33 -18.09 13.63
N THR A 126 13.23 -17.40 14.34
CA THR A 126 13.87 -17.86 15.60
C THR A 126 13.01 -17.65 16.86
N GLY A 127 11.67 -17.61 16.72
CA GLY A 127 10.72 -17.53 17.84
C GLY A 127 9.89 -18.79 18.07
N SER A 128 10.14 -19.89 17.33
CA SER A 128 9.36 -21.13 17.45
C SER A 128 10.20 -22.41 17.42
N ARG A 129 11.26 -22.45 18.24
CA ARG A 129 11.88 -23.71 18.67
C ARG A 129 12.02 -23.73 20.18
#